data_AF-A0A9N9K1I8-F1
#
_entry.id   AF-A0A9N9K1I8-F1
#
_cell.length_a   1.000
_cell.length_b   1.000
_cell.length_c   1.000
_cell.angle_alpha   90.00
_cell.angle_beta   90.00
_cell.angle_gamma   90.00
#
_symmetry.space_group_name_H-M   'P 1'
#
loop_
_entity.id
_entity.type
_entity.pdbx_description
1 polymer ?
#
loop_
_entity_poly.entity_id
_entity_poly.type
_entity_poly.pdbx_seq_one_letter_code
_entity_poly.pdbx_strand_id
1 'polypeptide(L)'
;LMGAIQGLFLAQFEVLRARGHSPSEAFNETVEEATQSLYPLIGQNGMDWMYSNCSTTAQRGALDWYKPFRDAAKPVFEKLESEMWMAGKEVRKLRPERNK
;
A
#
# COMPACT_ATOMS: atom_id res chain seq x y z
N LEU A 1 6.88 -3.97 -0.81
CA LEU A 1 5.40 -4.07 -0.95
C LEU A 1 4.73 -4.58 0.33
N MET A 2 5.09 -5.77 0.86
CA MET A 2 4.47 -6.30 2.09
C MET A 2 4.52 -5.35 3.29
N GLY A 3 5.66 -4.68 3.53
CA GLY A 3 5.78 -3.70 4.61
C GLY A 3 4.85 -2.48 4.45
N ALA A 4 4.60 -2.03 3.22
CA ALA A 4 3.65 -0.95 2.97
C ALA A 4 2.20 -1.39 3.20
N ILE A 5 1.85 -2.62 2.81
CA ILE A 5 0.52 -3.20 3.07
C ILE A 5 0.27 -3.29 4.57
N GLN A 6 1.18 -3.91 5.32
CA GLN A 6 1.06 -4.04 6.78
C GLN A 6 0.98 -2.67 7.46
N GLY A 7 1.87 -1.74 7.07
CA GLY A 7 1.93 -0.41 7.66
C GLY A 7 0.66 0.40 7.44
N LEU A 8 0.12 0.41 6.21
CA LEU A 8 -1.10 1.14 5.89
C LEU A 8 -2.32 0.55 6.61
N PHE A 9 -2.50 -0.77 6.59
CA PHE A 9 -3.62 -1.42 7.25
C PHE A 9 -3.59 -1.22 8.76
N LEU A 10 -2.42 -1.41 9.40
CA LEU A 10 -2.30 -1.22 10.85
C LEU A 10 -2.53 0.24 11.25
N ALA A 11 -1.97 1.21 10.51
CA ALA A 11 -2.15 2.62 10.83
C ALA A 11 -3.64 3.03 10.81
N GLN A 12 -4.39 2.61 9.78
CA GLN A 12 -5.82 2.90 9.72
C GLN A 12 -6.61 2.14 10.79
N PHE A 13 -6.26 0.87 11.04
CA PHE A 13 -6.87 0.06 12.10
C PHE A 13 -6.74 0.74 13.47
N GLU A 14 -5.53 1.19 13.83
CA GLU A 14 -5.27 1.89 15.09
C GLU A 14 -6.07 3.19 15.21
N VAL A 15 -6.18 3.97 14.12
CA VAL A 15 -7.00 5.20 14.10
C VAL A 15 -8.48 4.89 14.33
N LEU A 16 -9.03 3.86 13.69
CA LEU A 16 -10.42 3.43 13.89
C LEU A 16 -10.65 2.95 15.33
N ARG A 17 -9.73 2.14 15.85
CA ARG A 17 -9.79 1.64 17.24
C ARG A 17 -9.73 2.78 18.25
N ALA A 18 -8.86 3.77 18.04
CA ALA A 18 -8.76 4.95 18.90
C ALA A 18 -10.03 5.82 18.87
N ARG A 19 -10.84 5.72 17.80
CA ARG A 19 -12.13 6.41 17.66
C ARG A 19 -13.33 5.59 18.15
N GLY A 20 -13.10 4.40 18.71
CA GLY A 20 -14.13 3.59 19.35
C GLY A 20 -14.79 2.54 18.45
N HIS A 21 -14.38 2.39 17.19
CA HIS A 21 -14.85 1.29 16.34
C HIS A 21 -14.43 -0.05 16.93
N SER A 22 -15.27 -1.08 16.83
CA SER A 22 -14.93 -2.44 17.27
C SER A 22 -13.77 -3.06 16.48
N PRO A 23 -13.13 -4.13 16.98
CA PRO A 23 -12.09 -4.83 16.22
C PRO A 23 -12.57 -5.36 14.86
N SER A 24 -13.80 -5.88 14.78
CA SER A 24 -14.38 -6.39 13.54
C SER A 24 -14.67 -5.28 12.55
N GLU A 25 -15.25 -4.15 12.99
CA GLU A 25 -15.48 -3.00 12.09
C GLU A 25 -14.15 -2.45 11.56
N ALA A 26 -13.16 -2.26 12.44
CA ALA A 26 -11.85 -1.77 12.03
C ALA A 26 -11.15 -2.74 11.07
N PHE A 27 -11.30 -4.06 11.24
CA PHE A 27 -10.78 -5.05 10.30
C PHE A 27 -11.49 -5.02 8.96
N ASN A 28 -12.82 -4.91 8.97
CA ASN A 28 -13.64 -4.91 7.76
C ASN A 28 -13.32 -3.69 6.89
N GLU A 29 -13.26 -2.49 7.49
CA GLU A 29 -12.95 -1.20 6.85
C GLU A 29 -11.46 -1.03 6.45
N THR A 30 -10.61 -2.03 6.72
CA THR A 30 -9.18 -1.98 6.37
C THR A 30 -8.79 -3.16 5.49
N VAL A 31 -8.77 -4.36 6.06
CA VAL A 31 -8.23 -5.56 5.41
C VAL A 31 -9.26 -6.18 4.47
N GLU A 32 -10.49 -6.37 4.96
CA GLU A 32 -11.52 -7.10 4.20
C GLU A 32 -11.97 -6.30 2.98
N GLU A 33 -12.32 -5.03 3.16
CA GLU A 33 -12.74 -4.17 2.06
C GLU A 33 -11.64 -4.04 1.00
N ALA A 34 -10.39 -3.78 1.42
CA ALA A 34 -9.28 -3.69 0.48
C ALA A 34 -9.07 -4.99 -0.30
N THR A 35 -9.02 -6.14 0.37
CA THR A 35 -8.62 -7.40 -0.26
C THR A 35 -9.74 -8.15 -0.98
N GLN A 36 -10.97 -8.04 -0.48
CA GLN A 36 -12.11 -8.79 -1.01
C GLN A 36 -13.00 -7.94 -1.94
N SER A 37 -12.92 -6.60 -1.83
CA SER A 37 -13.74 -5.70 -2.66
C SER A 37 -12.90 -4.87 -3.62
N LEU A 38 -11.95 -4.07 -3.13
CA LEU A 38 -11.26 -3.06 -3.95
C LEU A 38 -10.15 -3.65 -4.83
N TYR A 39 -9.28 -4.50 -4.28
CA TYR A 39 -8.18 -5.11 -5.02
C TYR A 39 -8.66 -6.00 -6.19
N PRO A 40 -9.74 -6.78 -6.08
CA PRO A 40 -10.29 -7.49 -7.23
C PRO A 40 -10.67 -6.57 -8.39
N LEU A 41 -11.28 -5.40 -8.11
CA LEU A 41 -11.63 -4.43 -9.15
C LEU A 41 -10.39 -3.90 -9.87
N ILE A 42 -9.34 -3.57 -9.10
CA ILE A 42 -8.06 -3.12 -9.64
C ILE A 42 -7.40 -4.22 -10.46
N GLY A 43 -7.38 -5.45 -9.96
CA GLY A 43 -6.76 -6.59 -10.62
C GLY A 43 -7.44 -6.97 -11.93
N GLN A 44 -8.75 -6.75 -12.04
CA GLN A 44 -9.51 -7.04 -13.25
C GLN A 44 -9.30 -6.00 -14.35
N ASN A 45 -9.39 -4.70 -14.02
CA ASN A 45 -9.47 -3.64 -15.04
C ASN A 45 -8.70 -2.36 -14.69
N GLY A 46 -7.88 -2.38 -13.64
CA GLY A 46 -7.08 -1.23 -13.19
C GLY A 46 -7.81 -0.26 -12.26
N MET A 47 -7.10 0.80 -11.87
CA MET A 47 -7.57 1.77 -10.86
C MET A 47 -8.83 2.51 -11.29
N ASP A 48 -8.91 2.95 -12.55
CA ASP A 48 -10.05 3.74 -13.04
C ASP A 48 -11.37 2.94 -12.93
N TRP A 49 -11.30 1.63 -13.13
CA TRP A 49 -12.42 0.73 -12.93
C TRP A 49 -12.85 0.64 -11.46
N MET A 50 -11.90 0.57 -10.53
CA MET A 50 -12.23 0.65 -9.10
C MET A 50 -12.95 1.97 -8.79
N TYR A 51 -12.44 3.11 -9.28
CA TYR A 51 -13.08 4.41 -9.05
C TYR A 51 -14.50 4.46 -9.62
N SER A 52 -14.72 3.98 -10.85
CA SER A 52 -16.05 4.00 -11.48
C SER A 52 -17.08 3.10 -10.79
N ASN A 53 -16.62 2.10 -10.03
CA ASN A 53 -17.48 1.17 -9.27
C ASN A 53 -17.67 1.60 -7.80
N CYS A 54 -17.05 2.71 -7.37
CA CYS A 54 -17.25 3.29 -6.04
C CYS A 54 -18.26 4.46 -6.09
N SER A 55 -18.86 4.78 -4.94
CA SER A 55 -19.77 5.93 -4.82
C SER A 55 -19.06 7.27 -5.06
N THR A 56 -19.82 8.31 -5.42
CA THR A 56 -19.28 9.67 -5.63
C THR A 56 -18.53 10.20 -4.40
N THR A 57 -19.02 9.89 -3.19
CA THR A 57 -18.36 10.28 -1.94
C THR A 57 -17.00 9.58 -1.78
N ALA A 58 -16.92 8.28 -2.06
CA ALA A 58 -15.67 7.53 -1.98
C ALA A 58 -14.66 8.00 -3.04
N GLN A 59 -15.11 8.25 -4.27
CA GLN A 59 -14.27 8.81 -5.33
C GLN A 59 -13.69 10.17 -4.92
N ARG A 60 -14.52 11.05 -4.37
CA ARG A 60 -14.07 12.37 -3.92
C ARG A 60 -13.03 12.27 -2.81
N GLY A 61 -13.29 11.44 -1.80
CA GLY A 61 -12.33 11.17 -0.73
C GLY A 61 -11.00 10.64 -1.28
N ALA A 62 -11.04 9.68 -2.21
CA ALA A 62 -9.83 9.16 -2.83
C ALA A 62 -9.04 10.25 -3.58
N LEU A 63 -9.71 11.13 -4.33
CA LEU A 63 -9.07 12.26 -5.02
C LEU A 63 -8.46 13.31 -4.07
N ASP A 64 -9.10 13.56 -2.94
CA ASP A 64 -8.59 14.52 -1.95
C ASP A 64 -7.36 13.96 -1.22
N TRP A 65 -7.31 12.65 -0.96
CA TRP A 65 -6.31 12.03 -0.08
C TRP A 65 -5.17 11.28 -0.78
N TYR A 66 -5.28 10.90 -2.06
CA TYR A 66 -4.22 10.11 -2.72
C TYR A 66 -2.89 10.85 -2.78
N LYS A 67 -2.88 12.19 -2.95
CA LYS A 67 -1.65 12.99 -3.00
C LYS A 67 -0.93 12.99 -1.64
N PRO A 68 -1.59 13.32 -0.51
CA PRO A 68 -1.01 13.14 0.81
C PRO A 68 -0.41 11.75 1.06
N PHE A 69 -1.13 10.68 0.73
CA PHE A 69 -0.61 9.31 0.89
C PHE A 69 0.61 9.04 0.01
N ARG A 70 0.56 9.45 -1.27
CA ARG A 70 1.69 9.32 -2.20
C ARG A 70 2.91 10.06 -1.68
N ASP A 71 2.73 11.30 -1.25
CA ASP A 71 3.83 12.19 -0.85
C ASP A 71 4.46 11.74 0.47
N ALA A 72 3.68 11.11 1.36
CA ALA A 72 4.21 10.46 2.55
C ALA A 72 4.94 9.14 2.24
N ALA A 73 4.43 8.34 1.30
CA ALA A 73 4.97 7.02 1.00
C ALA A 73 6.19 7.04 0.06
N LYS A 74 6.22 7.97 -0.90
CA LYS A 74 7.25 8.03 -1.95
C LYS A 74 8.68 8.12 -1.37
N PRO A 75 8.99 8.97 -0.38
CA PRO A 75 10.33 9.03 0.22
C PRO A 75 10.75 7.71 0.89
N VAL A 76 9.80 6.98 1.47
CA VAL A 76 10.06 5.66 2.06
C VAL A 76 10.42 4.65 0.97
N PHE A 77 9.72 4.68 -0.17
CA PHE A 77 10.05 3.82 -1.31
C PHE A 77 11.39 4.17 -1.95
N GLU A 78 11.73 5.45 -2.09
CA GLU A 78 13.04 5.90 -2.60
C GLU A 78 14.17 5.41 -1.70
N LYS A 79 13.99 5.49 -0.37
CA LYS A 79 14.94 4.95 0.59
C LYS A 79 15.09 3.43 0.44
N LEU A 80 13.99 2.69 0.37
CA LEU A 80 14.02 1.23 0.23
C LEU A 80 14.71 0.78 -1.07
N GLU A 81 14.45 1.47 -2.18
CA GLU A 81 15.13 1.21 -3.45
C GLU A 81 16.64 1.43 -3.32
N SER A 82 17.05 2.54 -2.70
CA SER A 82 18.47 2.85 -2.50
C SER A 82 19.17 1.79 -1.64
N GLU A 83 18.55 1.34 -0.55
CA GLU A 83 19.10 0.31 0.34
C GLU A 83 19.18 -1.04 -0.37
N MET A 84 18.11 -1.43 -1.07
CA MET A 84 18.07 -2.68 -1.84
C MET A 84 19.09 -2.66 -2.98
N TRP A 85 19.28 -1.52 -3.65
CA TRP A 85 20.29 -1.35 -4.68
C TRP A 85 21.70 -1.54 -4.12
N MET A 86 21.98 -0.94 -2.96
CA MET A 86 23.27 -1.07 -2.27
C MET A 86 23.52 -2.51 -1.82
N ALA A 87 22.53 -3.16 -1.22
CA ALA A 87 22.61 -4.58 -0.87
C ALA A 87 22.84 -5.46 -2.11
N GLY A 88 22.10 -5.19 -3.19
CA GLY A 88 22.26 -5.89 -4.47
C GLY A 88 23.64 -5.67 -5.09
N LYS A 89 24.27 -4.50 -4.92
CA LYS A 89 25.64 -4.23 -5.36
C LYS A 89 26.64 -5.14 -4.65
N GLU A 90 26.51 -5.32 -3.34
CA GLU A 90 27.39 -6.21 -2.57
C GLU A 90 27.14 -7.68 -2.90
N VAL A 91 25.89 -8.12 -2.99
CA VAL A 91 25.55 -9.50 -3.39
C VAL A 91 26.06 -9.82 -4.80
N ARG A 92 26.00 -8.88 -5.74
CA ARG A 92 26.53 -9.06 -7.11
C ARG A 92 28.05 -9.26 -7.13
N LYS A 93 28.82 -8.76 -6.15
CA LYS A 93 30.28 -9.03 -6.05
C LYS A 93 30.58 -10.48 -5.66
N LEU A 94 29.65 -11.13 -4.96
CA LEU A 94 29.78 -12.53 -4.53
C LEU A 94 29.41 -13.51 -5.65
N ARG A 95 28.93 -13.03 -6.81
CA ARG A 95 28.51 -13.90 -7.92
C ARG A 95 29.75 -14.55 -8.57
N PRO A 96 29.81 -15.90 -8.68
CA PRO A 96 31.00 -16.62 -9.13
C PRO A 96 31.47 -16.27 -10.55
N GLU A 97 30.60 -15.68 -11.36
CA GLU A 97 30.83 -15.39 -12.78
C GLU A 97 31.80 -14.22 -13.04
N ARG A 98 32.35 -13.59 -11.99
CA ARG A 98 33.37 -12.53 -12.08
C ARG A 98 34.82 -12.97 -11.78
N ASN A 99 35.05 -14.25 -11.48
CA ASN A 99 36.38 -14.82 -11.24
C ASN A 99 36.84 -15.70 -12.41
N LYS A 100 36.85 -15.16 -13.63
CA LYS A 100 37.54 -15.76 -14.79
C LYS A 100 38.36 -14.70 -15.50
#